data_AF-A0A5D0QPN3-F1
#
_entry.id   AF-A0A5D0QPN3-F1
#
_cell.length_a   1.000
_cell.length_b   1.000
_cell.length_c   1.000
_cell.angle_alpha   90.00
_cell.angle_beta   90.00
_cell.angle_gamma   90.00
#
_symmetry.space_group_name_H-M   'P 1'
#
loop_
_entity.id
_entity.type
_entity.pdbx_description
1 polymer ?
#
loop_
_entity_poly.entity_id
_entity_poly.type
_entity_poly.pdbx_seq_one_letter_code
_entity_poly.pdbx_strand_id
1 'polypeptide(L)'
;MTNTQHPTPARPTVEAVRAWRAFDLITAADETRQPELAWDQHSYRTECGTGCCYAGHLAIDNGGVWLITITPDAMLIDGTPIDPTALDTDHDPWQYLIAEPADPEHAIEETHGKRVIHVSARADRLLGLSSAEHILYDGSNTRPKLEELITRRFGPRPMLVGAHANEGS
;
A
#
# COMPACT_ATOMS: atom_id res chain seq x y z
N MET A 1 -21.40 -22.78 -39.85
CA MET A 1 -20.78 -23.02 -38.54
C MET A 1 -19.87 -21.83 -38.25
N THR A 2 -20.35 -20.84 -37.51
CA THR A 2 -19.59 -19.66 -37.10
C THR A 2 -18.72 -20.04 -35.91
N ASN A 3 -17.41 -20.05 -36.13
CA ASN A 3 -16.42 -20.35 -35.09
C ASN A 3 -16.32 -19.12 -34.18
N THR A 4 -17.02 -19.13 -33.04
CA THR A 4 -16.94 -18.08 -32.03
C THR A 4 -15.58 -18.18 -31.36
N GLN A 5 -14.59 -17.44 -31.87
CA GLN A 5 -13.34 -17.25 -31.14
C GLN A 5 -13.65 -16.47 -29.86
N HIS A 6 -13.62 -17.16 -28.73
CA HIS A 6 -13.63 -16.50 -27.43
C HIS A 6 -12.34 -15.67 -27.32
N PRO A 7 -12.42 -14.35 -27.11
CA PRO A 7 -11.23 -13.54 -26.95
C PRO A 7 -10.46 -14.02 -25.72
N THR A 8 -9.17 -14.29 -25.90
CA THR A 8 -8.27 -14.57 -24.78
C THR A 8 -8.27 -13.36 -23.85
N PRO A 9 -8.48 -13.54 -22.54
CA PRO A 9 -8.44 -12.42 -21.61
C PRO A 9 -7.07 -11.75 -21.68
N ALA A 10 -7.06 -10.41 -21.71
CA ALA A 10 -5.82 -9.64 -21.69
C ALA A 10 -5.05 -9.96 -20.39
N ARG A 11 -3.71 -10.02 -20.49
CA ARG A 11 -2.86 -10.17 -19.31
C ARG A 11 -3.08 -8.97 -18.38
N PRO A 12 -3.15 -9.17 -17.06
CA PRO A 12 -3.26 -8.06 -16.11
C PRO A 12 -2.03 -7.16 -16.20
N THR A 13 -2.21 -5.86 -16.00
CA THR A 13 -1.10 -4.92 -15.93
C THR A 13 -0.34 -5.07 -14.61
N VAL A 14 0.88 -4.53 -14.55
CA VAL A 14 1.70 -4.58 -13.32
C VAL A 14 1.01 -3.85 -12.17
N GLU A 15 0.33 -2.74 -12.46
CA GLU A 15 -0.42 -1.94 -11.49
C GLU A 15 -1.59 -2.73 -10.92
N ALA A 16 -2.33 -3.47 -11.76
CA ALA A 16 -3.42 -4.33 -11.31
C ALA A 16 -2.91 -5.46 -10.40
N VAL A 17 -1.79 -6.10 -10.75
CA VAL A 17 -1.17 -7.14 -9.91
C VAL A 17 -0.76 -6.56 -8.55
N ARG A 18 -0.10 -5.40 -8.54
CA ARG A 18 0.30 -4.72 -7.31
C ARG A 18 -0.89 -4.35 -6.43
N ALA A 19 -1.95 -3.78 -7.02
CA ALA A 19 -3.14 -3.37 -6.30
C ALA A 19 -3.79 -4.55 -5.57
N TRP A 20 -4.02 -5.64 -6.29
CA TRP A 20 -4.65 -6.83 -5.73
C TRP A 20 -3.74 -7.55 -4.71
N ARG A 21 -2.42 -7.56 -4.90
CA ARG A 21 -1.50 -8.12 -3.90
C ARG A 21 -1.47 -7.29 -2.61
N ALA A 22 -1.47 -5.96 -2.71
CA ALA A 22 -1.56 -5.10 -1.54
C ALA A 22 -2.90 -5.27 -0.79
N PHE A 23 -4.00 -5.46 -1.52
CA PHE A 23 -5.31 -5.80 -0.94
C PHE A 23 -5.26 -7.12 -0.17
N ASP A 24 -4.61 -8.14 -0.73
CA ASP A 24 -4.45 -9.42 -0.05
C ASP A 24 -3.62 -9.30 1.23
N LEU A 25 -2.55 -8.48 1.21
CA LEU A 25 -1.71 -8.28 2.39
C LEU A 25 -2.47 -7.58 3.53
N ILE A 26 -3.18 -6.48 3.24
CA ILE A 26 -3.93 -5.76 4.27
C ILE A 26 -5.11 -6.60 4.80
N THR A 27 -5.77 -7.36 3.93
CA THR A 27 -6.91 -8.20 4.36
C THR A 27 -6.49 -9.48 5.07
N ALA A 28 -5.31 -10.05 4.77
CA ALA A 28 -4.75 -11.16 5.51
C ALA A 28 -4.36 -10.76 6.94
N ALA A 29 -3.81 -9.56 7.11
CA ALA A 29 -3.56 -9.02 8.45
C ALA A 29 -4.88 -8.85 9.23
N ASP A 30 -5.98 -8.57 8.52
CA ASP A 30 -7.30 -8.29 9.07
C ASP A 30 -8.16 -9.52 9.36
N GLU A 31 -7.71 -10.74 9.00
CA GLU A 31 -8.45 -11.98 9.27
C GLU A 31 -8.72 -12.25 10.78
N THR A 32 -8.22 -11.39 11.66
CA THR A 32 -8.49 -11.40 13.10
C THR A 32 -9.61 -10.45 13.56
N ARG A 33 -10.18 -9.58 12.69
CA ARG A 33 -11.20 -8.57 13.03
C ARG A 33 -12.40 -8.59 12.06
N GLN A 34 -13.53 -8.03 12.53
CA GLN A 34 -14.82 -8.03 11.81
C GLN A 34 -14.72 -7.28 10.46
N PRO A 35 -14.88 -7.97 9.30
CA PRO A 35 -14.58 -7.42 7.97
C PRO A 35 -15.52 -6.28 7.51
N GLU A 36 -16.64 -6.11 8.20
CA GLU A 36 -17.61 -5.02 8.02
C GLU A 36 -17.19 -3.71 8.67
N LEU A 37 -16.20 -3.71 9.57
CA LEU A 37 -15.70 -2.50 10.19
C LEU A 37 -14.68 -1.81 9.27
N ALA A 38 -14.64 -0.47 9.34
CA ALA A 38 -13.56 0.28 8.72
C ALA A 38 -12.24 -0.14 9.36
N TRP A 39 -11.14 -0.12 8.59
CA TRP A 39 -9.83 -0.37 9.17
C TRP A 39 -9.56 0.68 10.25
N ASP A 40 -9.56 0.23 11.51
CA ASP A 40 -9.09 1.07 12.60
C ASP A 40 -7.59 1.27 12.44
N GLN A 41 -7.24 2.31 11.70
CA GLN A 41 -5.87 2.71 11.49
C GLN A 41 -5.17 2.90 12.84
N HIS A 42 -5.87 3.27 13.93
CA HIS A 42 -5.26 3.44 15.24
C HIS A 42 -4.77 2.12 15.84
N SER A 43 -5.56 1.06 15.75
CA SER A 43 -5.18 -0.26 16.27
C SER A 43 -4.13 -0.97 15.41
N TYR A 44 -4.07 -0.68 14.11
CA TYR A 44 -2.98 -1.15 13.24
C TYR A 44 -1.66 -0.40 13.44
N ARG A 45 -1.72 0.90 13.80
CA ARG A 45 -0.54 1.75 14.06
C ARG A 45 0.35 1.21 15.19
N THR A 46 -0.24 0.58 16.21
CA THR A 46 0.48 0.01 17.36
C THR A 46 0.96 -1.43 17.16
N GLU A 47 0.27 -2.23 16.34
CA GLU A 47 0.58 -3.65 16.13
C GLU A 47 1.56 -3.89 14.96
N CYS A 48 1.54 -3.04 13.92
CA CYS A 48 2.44 -3.14 12.76
C CYS A 48 3.64 -2.18 12.81
N GLY A 49 3.74 -1.36 13.86
CA GLY A 49 4.88 -0.46 14.11
C GLY A 49 5.07 0.67 13.08
N THR A 50 4.07 0.93 12.23
CA THR A 50 4.09 1.95 11.14
C THR A 50 2.66 2.36 10.73
N GLY A 51 2.50 3.39 9.89
CA GLY A 51 1.20 3.87 9.37
C GLY A 51 0.57 2.98 8.29
N CYS A 52 0.50 1.65 8.50
CA CYS A 52 0.06 0.67 7.49
C CYS A 52 -1.44 0.71 7.16
N CYS A 53 -1.87 1.74 6.43
CA CYS A 53 -3.04 1.65 5.56
C CYS A 53 -2.70 0.86 4.27
N TYR A 54 -3.66 0.71 3.36
CA TYR A 54 -3.45 0.06 2.07
C TYR A 54 -2.22 0.59 1.29
N ALA A 55 -1.95 1.90 1.39
CA ALA A 55 -0.76 2.52 0.80
C ALA A 55 0.56 1.96 1.39
N GLY A 56 0.59 1.74 2.70
CA GLY A 56 1.76 1.19 3.40
C GLY A 56 2.06 -0.24 2.97
N HIS A 57 1.04 -1.11 2.91
CA HIS A 57 1.21 -2.49 2.42
C HIS A 57 1.70 -2.52 0.96
N LEU A 58 1.17 -1.65 0.11
CA LEU A 58 1.63 -1.52 -1.26
C LEU A 58 3.11 -1.07 -1.33
N ALA A 59 3.50 -0.08 -0.53
CA ALA A 59 4.86 0.42 -0.54
C ALA A 59 5.88 -0.61 -0.02
N ILE A 60 5.58 -1.29 1.09
CA ILE A 60 6.45 -2.31 1.69
C ILE A 60 6.62 -3.50 0.74
N ASP A 61 5.54 -3.97 0.10
CA ASP A 61 5.59 -5.08 -0.86
C ASP A 61 6.48 -4.79 -2.08
N ASN A 62 6.74 -3.50 -2.34
CA ASN A 62 7.60 -3.02 -3.42
C ASN A 62 8.95 -2.48 -2.90
N GLY A 63 9.38 -2.88 -1.70
CA GLY A 63 10.72 -2.57 -1.16
C GLY A 63 10.83 -1.22 -0.42
N GLY A 64 9.69 -0.57 -0.14
CA GLY A 64 9.67 0.68 0.62
C GLY A 64 10.27 0.52 2.02
N VAL A 65 11.04 1.53 2.43
CA VAL A 65 11.66 1.61 3.76
C VAL A 65 11.04 2.79 4.50
N TRP A 66 10.51 2.56 5.69
CA TRP A 66 9.95 3.63 6.51
C TRP A 66 11.03 4.58 7.02
N LEU A 67 10.68 5.86 7.16
CA LEU A 67 11.55 6.86 7.79
C LEU A 67 11.81 6.50 9.25
N ILE A 68 10.76 6.06 9.95
CA ILE A 68 10.80 5.77 11.38
C ILE A 68 10.60 4.28 11.68
N THR A 69 11.08 3.86 12.84
CA THR A 69 10.69 2.62 13.51
C THR A 69 9.88 2.98 14.76
N ILE A 70 8.69 2.39 14.93
CA ILE A 70 7.89 2.56 16.15
C ILE A 70 8.13 1.35 17.07
N THR A 71 8.44 1.63 18.33
CA THR A 71 8.53 0.65 19.42
C THR A 71 7.45 0.96 20.47
N PRO A 72 7.24 0.09 21.48
CA PRO A 72 6.31 0.39 22.57
C PRO A 72 6.65 1.69 23.33
N ASP A 73 7.92 2.10 23.33
CA ASP A 73 8.42 3.20 24.16
C ASP A 73 8.68 4.49 23.37
N ALA A 74 8.92 4.40 22.05
CA ALA A 74 9.33 5.57 21.26
C ALA A 74 9.14 5.40 19.75
N MET A 75 9.17 6.53 19.04
CA MET A 75 9.45 6.58 17.60
C MET A 75 10.94 6.87 17.40
N LEU A 76 11.58 6.15 16.49
CA LEU A 76 13.03 6.21 16.28
C LEU A 76 13.35 6.56 14.81
N ILE A 77 14.35 7.41 14.60
CA ILE A 77 15.06 7.56 13.31
C ILE A 77 16.50 7.11 13.52
N ASP A 78 16.98 6.15 12.72
CA ASP A 78 18.32 5.56 12.85
C ASP A 78 18.64 5.09 14.29
N GLY A 79 17.64 4.56 15.00
CA GLY A 79 17.78 4.10 16.38
C GLY A 79 17.75 5.20 17.44
N THR A 80 17.61 6.47 17.05
CA THR A 80 17.53 7.60 17.98
C THR A 80 16.08 8.01 18.20
N PRO A 81 15.60 8.10 19.46
CA PRO A 81 14.27 8.61 19.76
C PRO A 81 14.06 10.02 19.21
N ILE A 82 12.90 10.24 18.61
CA ILE A 82 12.49 11.55 18.11
C ILE A 82 11.28 12.08 18.87
N ASP A 83 11.18 13.40 18.94
CA ASP A 83 9.91 14.08 19.18
C ASP A 83 9.18 14.21 17.84
N PRO A 84 8.05 13.50 17.62
CA PRO A 84 7.36 13.54 16.33
C PRO A 84 6.81 14.92 16.00
N THR A 85 6.60 15.79 16.99
CA THR A 85 6.11 17.16 16.79
C THR A 85 7.21 18.14 16.38
N ALA A 86 8.48 17.72 16.48
CA ALA A 86 9.63 18.53 16.13
C ALA A 86 10.13 18.30 14.69
N LEU A 87 9.48 17.42 13.91
CA LEU A 87 9.81 17.21 12.51
C LEU A 87 9.20 18.31 11.64
N ASP A 88 10.03 18.88 10.76
CA ASP A 88 9.59 19.82 9.72
C ASP A 88 9.09 19.03 8.51
N THR A 89 7.89 18.46 8.65
CA THR A 89 7.19 17.71 7.60
C THR A 89 5.71 18.10 7.58
N ASP A 90 5.08 18.06 6.41
CA ASP A 90 3.65 18.42 6.25
C ASP A 90 2.70 17.42 6.94
N HIS A 91 3.20 16.23 7.22
CA HIS A 91 2.44 15.13 7.78
C HIS A 91 3.15 14.49 8.98
N ASP A 92 2.43 13.59 9.64
CA ASP A 92 3.00 12.84 10.76
C ASP A 92 4.19 11.95 10.31
N PRO A 93 5.25 11.81 11.12
CA PRO A 93 6.48 11.10 10.72
C PRO A 93 6.27 9.64 10.27
N TRP A 94 5.25 8.96 10.81
CA TRP A 94 4.90 7.58 10.45
C TRP A 94 4.23 7.45 9.09
N GLN A 95 3.99 8.55 8.37
CA GLN A 95 3.45 8.57 7.02
C GLN A 95 4.54 8.70 5.95
N TYR A 96 5.82 8.76 6.35
CA TYR A 96 6.94 8.96 5.43
C TYR A 96 7.79 7.71 5.24
N LEU A 97 8.20 7.50 3.99
CA LEU A 97 9.18 6.52 3.56
C LEU A 97 10.49 7.23 3.17
N ILE A 98 11.59 6.51 3.18
CA ILE A 98 12.82 6.94 2.50
C ILE A 98 12.56 6.96 0.99
N ALA A 99 12.83 8.12 0.37
CA ALA A 99 12.60 8.34 -1.05
C ALA A 99 13.52 7.45 -1.92
N GLU A 100 12.99 6.98 -3.04
CA GLU A 100 13.71 6.22 -4.06
C GLU A 100 14.09 7.13 -5.23
N PRO A 101 15.13 6.79 -6.03
CA PRO A 101 15.48 7.56 -7.22
C PRO A 101 14.37 7.71 -8.26
N ALA A 102 13.39 6.79 -8.27
CA ALA A 102 12.26 6.80 -9.19
C ALA A 102 11.06 7.60 -8.70
N ASP A 103 11.10 8.13 -7.47
CA ASP A 103 10.01 8.92 -6.92
C ASP A 103 9.90 10.30 -7.57
N PRO A 104 8.69 10.87 -7.66
CA PRO A 104 8.50 12.19 -8.24
C PRO A 104 9.13 13.27 -7.35
N GLU A 105 10.10 14.02 -7.89
CA GLU A 105 10.84 15.06 -7.14
C GLU A 105 9.94 16.10 -6.47
N HIS A 106 8.79 16.43 -7.06
CA HIS A 106 7.84 17.39 -6.48
C HIS A 106 7.11 16.88 -5.23
N ALA A 107 7.18 15.57 -4.93
CA ALA A 107 6.60 14.95 -3.75
C ALA A 107 7.66 14.51 -2.73
N ILE A 108 8.94 14.84 -2.99
CA ILE A 108 10.04 14.54 -2.08
C ILE A 108 10.24 15.74 -1.15
N GLU A 109 10.31 15.44 0.14
CA GLU A 109 10.66 16.37 1.21
C GLU A 109 12.03 16.01 1.79
N GLU A 110 12.62 16.94 2.55
CA GLU A 110 13.84 16.69 3.31
C GLU A 110 13.59 16.86 4.80
N THR A 111 13.88 15.81 5.59
CA THR A 111 13.81 15.88 7.06
C THR A 111 14.90 15.03 7.66
N HIS A 112 15.50 15.48 8.78
CA HIS A 112 16.59 14.76 9.46
C HIS A 112 17.75 14.37 8.52
N GLY A 113 18.04 15.22 7.53
CA GLY A 113 19.10 14.97 6.54
C GLY A 113 18.79 13.80 5.57
N LYS A 114 17.53 13.38 5.49
CA LYS A 114 17.06 12.30 4.60
C LYS A 114 16.06 12.85 3.61
N ARG A 115 16.09 12.30 2.40
CA ARG A 115 15.04 12.51 1.39
C ARG A 115 13.90 11.55 1.70
N VAL A 116 12.71 12.10 1.87
CA VAL A 116 11.53 11.34 2.27
C VAL A 116 10.37 11.59 1.32
N ILE A 117 9.45 10.66 1.26
CA ILE A 117 8.23 10.76 0.46
C ILE A 117 7.04 10.29 1.29
N HIS A 118 5.92 11.00 1.19
CA HIS A 118 4.69 10.55 1.81
C HIS A 118 4.22 9.22 1.19
N VAL A 119 3.80 8.26 2.02
CA VAL A 119 3.46 6.89 1.60
C VAL A 119 2.42 6.84 0.48
N SER A 120 1.41 7.72 0.51
CA SER A 120 0.41 7.79 -0.55
C SER A 120 0.98 8.24 -1.90
N ALA A 121 1.96 9.14 -1.92
CA ALA A 121 2.59 9.57 -3.17
C ALA A 121 3.44 8.45 -3.79
N ARG A 122 4.14 7.67 -2.96
CA ARG A 122 4.81 6.43 -3.39
C ARG A 122 3.80 5.43 -3.95
N ALA A 123 2.67 5.24 -3.27
CA ALA A 123 1.61 4.34 -3.66
C ALA A 123 0.99 4.73 -5.01
N ASP A 124 0.71 6.01 -5.23
CA ASP A 124 0.19 6.54 -6.49
C ASP A 124 1.14 6.23 -7.65
N ARG A 125 2.44 6.48 -7.49
CA ARG A 125 3.45 6.13 -8.50
C ARG A 125 3.42 4.65 -8.83
N LEU A 126 3.39 3.77 -7.83
CA LEU A 126 3.42 2.31 -8.02
C LEU A 126 2.19 1.79 -8.76
N LEU A 127 1.07 2.49 -8.65
CA LEU A 127 -0.21 2.17 -9.28
C LEU A 127 -0.47 2.96 -10.58
N GLY A 128 0.45 3.84 -10.99
CA GLY A 128 0.25 4.70 -12.16
C GLY A 128 -0.94 5.66 -11.99
N LEU A 129 -1.19 6.11 -10.76
CA LEU A 129 -2.24 7.07 -10.43
C LEU A 129 -1.69 8.50 -10.46
N SER A 130 -2.56 9.45 -10.77
CA SER A 130 -2.35 10.85 -10.42
C SER A 130 -2.76 11.09 -8.97
N SER A 131 -2.14 12.06 -8.30
CA SER A 131 -2.27 12.38 -6.87
C SER A 131 -3.69 12.71 -6.35
N ALA A 132 -4.75 12.52 -7.13
CA ALA A 132 -6.14 12.82 -6.78
C ALA A 132 -6.91 11.60 -6.22
N GLU A 133 -6.29 10.42 -6.13
CA GLU A 133 -6.97 9.17 -5.75
C GLU A 133 -6.84 8.83 -4.25
N HIS A 134 -6.91 9.86 -3.40
CA HIS A 134 -6.83 9.73 -1.93
C HIS A 134 -7.87 8.75 -1.34
N ILE A 135 -8.98 8.52 -2.05
CA ILE A 135 -10.06 7.64 -1.61
C ILE A 135 -9.62 6.17 -1.46
N LEU A 136 -8.58 5.72 -2.17
CA LEU A 136 -8.06 4.35 -2.01
C LEU A 136 -7.32 4.17 -0.68
N TYR A 137 -6.80 5.26 -0.12
CA TYR A 137 -5.95 5.26 1.07
C TYR A 137 -6.68 5.74 2.32
N ASP A 138 -7.97 6.08 2.18
CA ASP A 138 -8.82 6.53 3.27
C ASP A 138 -8.95 5.43 4.35
N GLY A 139 -8.76 5.83 5.61
CA GLY A 139 -8.90 4.92 6.76
C GLY A 139 -10.31 4.45 7.03
N SER A 140 -11.32 5.14 6.49
CA SER A 140 -12.71 4.73 6.57
C SER A 140 -13.07 3.60 5.60
N ASN A 141 -12.15 3.20 4.71
CA ASN A 141 -12.41 2.06 3.84
C ASN A 141 -12.62 0.79 4.66
N THR A 142 -13.69 0.07 4.32
CA THR A 142 -13.90 -1.32 4.72
C THR A 142 -13.29 -2.25 3.67
N ARG A 143 -13.12 -3.53 3.99
CA ARG A 143 -12.69 -4.54 3.02
C ARG A 143 -13.55 -4.55 1.76
N PRO A 144 -14.90 -4.63 1.83
CA PRO A 144 -15.74 -4.58 0.63
C PRO A 144 -15.60 -3.27 -0.14
N LYS A 145 -15.43 -2.13 0.56
CA LYS A 145 -15.31 -0.85 -0.11
C LYS A 145 -14.01 -0.74 -0.90
N LEU A 146 -12.90 -1.16 -0.31
CA LEU A 146 -11.61 -1.14 -1.00
C LEU A 146 -11.60 -2.11 -2.19
N GLU A 147 -12.22 -3.29 -2.05
CA GLU A 147 -12.37 -4.24 -3.15
C GLU A 147 -13.14 -3.63 -4.33
N GLU A 148 -14.24 -2.92 -4.05
CA GLU A 148 -15.02 -2.19 -5.06
C GLU A 148 -14.16 -1.13 -5.75
N LEU A 149 -13.42 -0.33 -4.98
CA LEU A 149 -12.57 0.75 -5.51
C LEU A 149 -11.45 0.20 -6.42
N ILE A 150 -10.75 -0.86 -5.97
CA ILE A 150 -9.70 -1.52 -6.75
C ILE A 150 -10.28 -2.14 -8.01
N THR A 151 -11.41 -2.86 -7.90
CA THR A 151 -12.09 -3.47 -9.06
C THR A 151 -12.46 -2.43 -10.10
N ARG A 152 -13.03 -1.29 -9.66
CA ARG A 152 -13.41 -0.20 -10.55
C ARG A 152 -12.21 0.41 -11.26
N ARG A 153 -11.05 0.51 -10.59
CA ARG A 153 -9.88 1.20 -11.12
C ARG A 153 -8.95 0.32 -11.96
N PHE A 154 -8.76 -0.93 -11.55
CA PHE A 154 -7.76 -1.85 -12.11
C PHE A 154 -8.39 -3.09 -12.75
N GLY A 155 -9.72 -3.21 -12.72
CA GLY A 155 -10.44 -4.39 -13.18
C GLY A 155 -10.54 -5.47 -12.10
N PRO A 156 -11.27 -6.56 -12.40
CA PRO A 156 -11.48 -7.65 -11.45
C PRO A 156 -10.15 -8.29 -11.04
N ARG A 157 -10.16 -8.90 -9.86
CA ARG A 157 -9.00 -9.64 -9.35
C ARG A 157 -8.52 -10.65 -10.38
N PRO A 158 -7.24 -10.60 -10.80
CA PRO A 158 -6.70 -11.58 -11.72
C PRO A 158 -6.84 -12.96 -11.11
N MET A 159 -7.58 -13.86 -11.77
CA MET A 159 -7.49 -15.26 -11.42
C MET A 159 -6.06 -15.69 -11.76
N LEU A 160 -5.31 -16.14 -10.76
CA LEU A 160 -4.03 -16.81 -11.00
C LEU A 160 -4.34 -18.13 -11.72
N VAL A 161 -4.39 -18.08 -13.05
CA VAL A 161 -4.53 -19.27 -13.88
C VAL A 161 -3.19 -20.01 -13.83
N GLY A 162 -3.05 -20.94 -12.88
CA GLY A 162 -1.91 -21.86 -12.82
C GLY A 162 -1.18 -21.92 -11.48
N ALA A 163 -1.85 -22.44 -10.45
CA ALA A 163 -1.19 -23.28 -9.45
C ALA A 163 -2.03 -24.56 -9.39
N HIS A 164 -1.42 -25.72 -9.63
CA HIS A 164 -2.05 -27.04 -9.87
C HIS A 164 -2.47 -27.35 -11.33
N ALA A 165 -1.48 -27.42 -12.22
CA ALA A 165 -1.48 -28.49 -13.21
C ALA A 165 -0.03 -28.95 -13.45
N ASN A 166 0.23 -30.21 -13.10
CA ASN A 166 1.44 -31.01 -13.32
C ASN A 166 2.64 -30.77 -12.40
N GLU A 167 2.80 -31.65 -11.41
CA GLU A 167 3.84 -32.67 -11.53
C GLU A 167 3.20 -34.04 -11.32
N GLY A 168 3.05 -34.77 -12.42
CA GLY A 168 2.78 -36.19 -12.37
C GLY A 168 4.09 -36.94 -12.10
N SER A 169 4.00 -37.96 -11.25
CA SER A 169 4.72 -39.23 -11.39
C SER A 169 3.84 -40.31 -10.80
#